data_AF-A0A6M0CUU8-F1
#
_entry.id   AF-A0A6M0CUU8-F1
#
_cell.length_a   1.000
_cell.length_b   1.000
_cell.length_c   1.000
_cell.angle_alpha   90.00
_cell.angle_beta   90.00
_cell.angle_gamma   90.00
#
_symmetry.space_group_name_H-M   'P 1'
#
loop_
_entity.id
_entity.type
_entity.pdbx_description
1 polymer ?
#
loop_
_entity_poly.entity_id
_entity_poly.type
_entity_poly.pdbx_seq_one_letter_code
_entity_poly.pdbx_strand_id
1 'polypeptide(L)'
;MQFSKVLRVRWRLLFEVFPRERGVIKKAVGLAKRLLKQFLIRAWLAVPSFKGLTYKPDANVFLFLPINGAGLGHLTRSLAVARRLQQQKPDAKIVFLTTSIGVALVHRAGFACHHVPPAALLNESPVAWNQLFFRNIDAVLALHRPGTLVFDGTAPLSWVAAHHAPLCQYSLCVDQTWLVQGRCRSTEAQGLYRAF
;
A
#
# COMPACT_ATOMS: atom_id res chain seq x y z
N MET A 1 -63.36 12.35 -17.17
CA MET A 1 -62.51 12.94 -16.11
C MET A 1 -62.71 12.18 -14.80
N GLN A 2 -62.20 10.93 -14.64
CA GLN A 2 -62.53 10.14 -13.44
C GLN A 2 -61.65 8.89 -13.15
N PHE A 3 -60.35 8.88 -13.50
CA PHE A 3 -59.46 7.74 -13.17
C PHE A 3 -58.27 8.07 -12.25
N SER A 4 -57.93 9.35 -12.06
CA SER A 4 -56.73 9.77 -11.32
C SER A 4 -56.91 9.94 -9.81
N LYS A 5 -58.16 9.90 -9.29
CA LYS A 5 -58.45 10.06 -7.86
C LYS A 5 -58.47 8.74 -7.08
N VAL A 6 -58.83 7.62 -7.70
CA VAL A 6 -58.95 6.32 -6.99
C VAL A 6 -57.58 5.68 -6.70
N LEU A 7 -56.61 5.82 -7.60
CA LEU A 7 -55.24 5.35 -7.38
C LEU A 7 -54.50 6.14 -6.29
N ARG A 8 -54.82 7.42 -6.10
CA ARG A 8 -54.11 8.29 -5.15
C ARG A 8 -54.51 8.06 -3.69
N VAL A 9 -55.72 7.55 -3.44
CA VAL A 9 -56.23 7.27 -2.08
C VAL A 9 -55.73 5.92 -1.57
N ARG A 10 -55.56 4.94 -2.45
CA ARG A 10 -55.08 3.59 -2.09
C ARG A 10 -53.59 3.55 -1.72
N TRP A 11 -52.80 4.52 -2.21
CA TRP A 11 -51.40 4.73 -1.80
C TRP A 11 -51.26 5.54 -0.49
N ARG A 12 -52.32 6.12 0.06
CA ARG A 12 -52.24 6.88 1.33
C ARG A 12 -52.52 5.99 2.54
N LEU A 13 -53.48 5.06 2.41
CA LEU A 13 -53.87 4.13 3.47
C LEU A 13 -52.85 2.99 3.70
N LEU A 14 -52.07 2.59 2.69
CA LEU A 14 -50.96 1.65 2.88
C LEU A 14 -49.73 2.25 3.58
N PHE A 15 -49.64 3.59 3.68
CA PHE A 15 -48.48 4.28 4.26
C PHE A 15 -48.71 4.83 5.68
N GLU A 16 -49.95 4.81 6.18
CA GLU A 16 -50.28 5.24 7.55
C GLU A 16 -50.29 4.10 8.58
N VAL A 17 -50.35 2.83 8.17
CA VAL A 17 -50.56 1.69 9.09
C VAL A 17 -49.26 1.09 9.66
N PHE A 18 -48.07 1.36 9.09
CA PHE A 18 -46.82 0.73 9.55
C PHE A 18 -45.63 1.71 9.71
N PRO A 19 -45.60 2.55 10.76
CA PRO A 19 -44.43 3.38 11.08
C PRO A 19 -43.19 2.54 11.44
N ARG A 20 -43.37 1.32 11.96
CA ARG A 20 -42.30 0.39 12.35
C ARG A 20 -41.53 -0.16 11.15
N GLU A 21 -42.19 -0.36 10.00
CA GLU A 21 -41.57 -0.90 8.79
C GLU A 21 -40.73 0.12 8.03
N ARG A 22 -41.05 1.42 8.12
CA ARG A 22 -40.24 2.49 7.49
C ARG A 22 -38.82 2.56 8.04
N GLY A 23 -38.63 2.31 9.34
CA GLY A 23 -37.31 2.26 9.96
C GLY A 23 -36.49 1.05 9.50
N VAL A 24 -37.17 -0.09 9.33
CA VAL A 24 -36.55 -1.36 8.85
C VAL A 24 -36.14 -1.22 7.39
N ILE A 25 -37.00 -0.68 6.53
CA ILE A 25 -36.70 -0.45 5.11
C ILE A 25 -35.53 0.53 4.95
N LYS A 26 -35.52 1.65 5.70
CA LYS A 26 -34.39 2.60 5.66
C LYS A 26 -33.08 1.96 6.11
N LYS A 27 -33.10 1.12 7.15
CA LYS A 27 -31.92 0.36 7.60
C LYS A 27 -31.46 -0.67 6.57
N ALA A 28 -32.39 -1.41 5.96
CA ALA A 28 -32.09 -2.40 4.92
C ALA A 28 -31.47 -1.75 3.68
N VAL A 29 -32.05 -0.63 3.21
CA VAL A 29 -31.50 0.16 2.09
C VAL A 29 -30.12 0.75 2.43
N GLY A 30 -29.93 1.24 3.67
CA GLY A 30 -28.64 1.73 4.14
C GLY A 30 -27.56 0.65 4.20
N LEU A 31 -27.92 -0.54 4.68
CA LEU A 31 -27.04 -1.71 4.70
C LEU A 31 -26.69 -2.16 3.28
N ALA A 32 -27.67 -2.28 2.39
CA ALA A 32 -27.47 -2.64 0.99
C ALA A 32 -26.55 -1.64 0.26
N LYS A 33 -26.74 -0.33 0.46
CA LYS A 33 -25.83 0.71 -0.08
C LYS A 33 -24.41 0.57 0.48
N ARG A 34 -24.26 0.24 1.77
CA ARG A 34 -22.95 0.05 2.40
C ARG A 34 -22.25 -1.20 1.86
N LEU A 35 -22.97 -2.30 1.69
CA LEU A 35 -22.46 -3.55 1.10
C LEU A 35 -22.08 -3.35 -0.37
N LEU A 36 -22.93 -2.68 -1.16
CA LEU A 36 -22.63 -2.36 -2.57
C LEU A 36 -21.40 -1.46 -2.69
N LYS A 37 -21.29 -0.42 -1.85
CA LYS A 37 -20.09 0.43 -1.81
C LYS A 37 -18.83 -0.37 -1.47
N GLN A 38 -18.89 -1.27 -0.49
CA GLN A 38 -17.77 -2.15 -0.14
C GLN A 38 -17.43 -3.10 -1.29
N PHE A 39 -18.43 -3.68 -1.96
CA PHE A 39 -18.23 -4.53 -3.12
C PHE A 39 -17.55 -3.76 -4.26
N LEU A 40 -18.02 -2.56 -4.59
CA LEU A 40 -17.42 -1.73 -5.65
C LEU A 40 -15.97 -1.32 -5.33
N ILE A 41 -15.68 -0.96 -4.07
CA ILE A 41 -14.30 -0.67 -3.63
C ILE A 41 -13.43 -1.92 -3.78
N ARG A 42 -13.91 -3.09 -3.33
CA ARG A 42 -13.17 -4.35 -3.46
C ARG A 42 -12.96 -4.76 -4.91
N ALA A 43 -13.99 -4.64 -5.74
CA ALA A 43 -13.90 -4.91 -7.16
C ALA A 43 -12.88 -3.98 -7.84
N TRP A 44 -12.92 -2.68 -7.53
CA TRP A 44 -11.97 -1.71 -8.08
C TRP A 44 -10.53 -1.94 -7.60
N LEU A 45 -10.33 -2.32 -6.33
CA LEU A 45 -9.03 -2.73 -5.80
C LEU A 45 -8.53 -4.05 -6.40
N ALA A 46 -9.44 -4.95 -6.77
CA ALA A 46 -9.13 -6.23 -7.38
C ALA A 46 -8.88 -6.14 -8.90
N VAL A 47 -9.30 -5.05 -9.56
CA VAL A 47 -8.91 -4.81 -10.95
C VAL A 47 -7.43 -4.39 -10.96
N PRO A 48 -6.52 -5.21 -11.49
CA PRO A 48 -5.14 -4.79 -11.65
C PRO A 48 -5.14 -3.54 -12.52
N SER A 49 -4.51 -2.46 -12.03
CA SER A 49 -4.36 -1.29 -12.88
C SER A 49 -3.55 -1.65 -14.11
N PHE A 50 -3.86 -1.02 -15.23
CA PHE A 50 -3.16 -1.24 -16.50
C PHE A 50 -1.63 -1.13 -16.35
N LYS A 51 -1.16 -0.27 -15.43
CA LYS A 51 0.26 -0.16 -15.05
C LYS A 51 0.86 -1.47 -14.56
N GLY A 52 0.16 -2.22 -13.69
CA GLY A 52 0.61 -3.51 -13.17
C GLY A 52 0.69 -4.59 -14.26
N LEU A 53 -0.26 -4.61 -15.21
CA LEU A 53 -0.23 -5.51 -16.37
C LEU A 53 1.01 -5.30 -17.26
N THR A 54 1.49 -4.06 -17.35
CA THR A 54 2.68 -3.71 -18.15
C THR A 54 3.97 -3.65 -17.34
N TYR A 55 3.91 -3.89 -16.03
CA TYR A 55 5.07 -3.76 -15.16
C TYR A 55 5.97 -4.99 -15.32
N LYS A 56 7.15 -4.77 -15.91
CA LYS A 56 8.20 -5.80 -16.01
C LYS A 56 9.27 -5.54 -14.95
N PRO A 57 9.32 -6.32 -13.86
CA PRO A 57 10.36 -6.20 -12.85
C PRO A 57 11.75 -6.57 -13.40
N ASP A 58 12.78 -5.94 -12.90
CA ASP A 58 14.17 -6.34 -13.07
C ASP A 58 14.63 -7.10 -11.81
N ALA A 59 14.88 -8.40 -11.97
CA ALA A 59 15.26 -9.31 -10.89
C ALA A 59 16.60 -8.93 -10.20
N ASN A 60 17.43 -8.11 -10.85
CA ASN A 60 18.70 -7.67 -10.29
C ASN A 60 18.58 -6.35 -9.51
N VAL A 61 17.39 -5.74 -9.48
CA VAL A 61 17.15 -4.48 -8.80
C VAL A 61 16.43 -4.72 -7.47
N PHE A 62 17.06 -4.27 -6.38
CA PHE A 62 16.57 -4.39 -5.01
C PHE A 62 16.24 -3.01 -4.46
N LEU A 63 14.98 -2.79 -4.09
CA LEU A 63 14.54 -1.57 -3.43
C LEU A 63 14.44 -1.81 -1.93
N PHE A 64 15.27 -1.14 -1.14
CA PHE A 64 15.16 -1.10 0.31
C PHE A 64 14.27 0.05 0.75
N LEU A 65 13.23 -0.25 1.52
CA LEU A 65 12.23 0.69 2.02
C LEU A 65 12.23 0.70 3.56
N PRO A 66 13.29 1.23 4.22
CA PRO A 66 13.26 1.45 5.66
C PRO A 66 12.39 2.67 6.00
N ILE A 67 11.23 2.41 6.62
CA ILE A 67 10.24 3.41 6.98
C ILE A 67 9.94 3.40 8.47
N ASN A 68 9.56 4.55 9.00
CA ASN A 68 9.18 4.76 10.41
C ASN A 68 10.31 4.56 11.42
N GLY A 69 10.86 5.67 11.87
CA GLY A 69 11.72 5.76 13.03
C GLY A 69 12.41 7.12 13.08
N ALA A 70 12.22 7.87 14.17
CA ALA A 70 13.11 8.99 14.49
C ALA A 70 14.54 8.50 14.78
N GLY A 71 14.71 7.18 15.03
CA GLY A 71 16.00 6.53 15.22
C GLY A 71 16.58 5.90 13.95
N LEU A 72 17.88 5.62 13.99
CA LEU A 72 18.65 5.08 12.87
C LEU A 72 18.53 3.56 12.69
N GLY A 73 17.83 2.85 13.59
CA GLY A 73 17.88 1.38 13.67
C GLY A 73 17.39 0.61 12.43
N HIS A 74 16.26 1.00 11.83
CA HIS A 74 15.77 0.38 10.59
C HIS A 74 16.71 0.66 9.41
N LEU A 75 17.24 1.89 9.35
CA LEU A 75 18.17 2.28 8.30
C LEU A 75 19.50 1.52 8.40
N THR A 76 20.10 1.45 9.59
CA THR A 76 21.38 0.76 9.79
C THR A 76 21.27 -0.75 9.58
N ARG A 77 20.15 -1.36 9.97
CA ARG A 77 19.87 -2.77 9.68
C ARG A 77 19.73 -3.01 8.17
N SER A 78 18.94 -2.18 7.49
CA SER A 78 18.79 -2.26 6.03
C SER A 78 20.12 -2.07 5.31
N LEU A 79 20.98 -1.17 5.78
CA LEU A 79 22.34 -0.98 5.29
C LEU A 79 23.23 -2.22 5.47
N ALA A 80 23.15 -2.89 6.63
CA ALA A 80 23.90 -4.12 6.86
C ALA A 80 23.48 -5.24 5.90
N VAL A 81 22.16 -5.41 5.69
CA VAL A 81 21.62 -6.37 4.73
C VAL A 81 22.04 -6.03 3.30
N ALA A 82 21.92 -4.76 2.91
CA ALA A 82 22.33 -4.30 1.58
C ALA A 82 23.82 -4.55 1.29
N ARG A 83 24.71 -4.28 2.25
CA ARG A 83 26.15 -4.58 2.11
C ARG A 83 26.41 -6.07 1.92
N ARG A 84 25.74 -6.91 2.72
CA ARG A 84 25.88 -8.37 2.60
C ARG A 84 25.35 -8.87 1.26
N LEU A 85 24.22 -8.34 0.81
CA LEU A 85 23.64 -8.65 -0.50
C LEU A 85 24.61 -8.29 -1.62
N GLN A 86 25.20 -7.09 -1.59
CA GLN A 86 26.17 -6.65 -2.59
C GLN A 86 27.42 -7.53 -2.64
N GLN A 87 27.88 -8.05 -1.50
CA GLN A 87 28.98 -9.03 -1.47
C GLN A 87 28.59 -10.37 -2.12
N GLN A 88 27.34 -10.81 -1.98
CA GLN A 88 26.84 -12.07 -2.55
C GLN A 88 26.45 -11.93 -4.02
N LYS A 89 25.96 -10.75 -4.41
CA LYS A 89 25.50 -10.40 -5.76
C LYS A 89 26.10 -9.04 -6.15
N PRO A 90 27.36 -9.01 -6.62
CA PRO A 90 28.06 -7.76 -6.95
C PRO A 90 27.40 -6.94 -8.06
N ASP A 91 26.62 -7.58 -8.91
CA ASP A 91 25.84 -7.01 -10.00
C ASP A 91 24.47 -6.48 -9.57
N ALA A 92 24.05 -6.74 -8.32
CA ALA A 92 22.77 -6.26 -7.80
C ALA A 92 22.74 -4.74 -7.71
N LYS A 93 21.74 -4.13 -8.36
CA LYS A 93 21.46 -2.71 -8.24
C LYS A 93 20.62 -2.46 -7.01
N ILE A 94 21.24 -1.89 -5.98
CA ILE A 94 20.58 -1.60 -4.71
C ILE A 94 20.18 -0.12 -4.66
N VAL A 95 18.89 0.13 -4.43
CA VAL A 95 18.30 1.45 -4.31
C VAL A 95 17.58 1.55 -2.97
N PHE A 96 17.71 2.68 -2.29
CA PHE A 96 16.96 2.98 -1.08
C PHE A 96 15.87 3.99 -1.35
N LEU A 97 14.74 3.83 -0.69
CA LEU A 97 13.73 4.87 -0.47
C LEU A 97 13.50 4.93 1.03
N THR A 98 13.85 6.05 1.67
CA THR A 98 13.75 6.15 3.13
C THR A 98 13.06 7.42 3.59
N THR A 99 12.45 7.34 4.78
CA THR A 99 11.95 8.50 5.51
C THR A 99 12.88 8.93 6.64
N SER A 100 14.07 8.33 6.74
CA SER A 100 15.03 8.61 7.82
C SER A 100 15.89 9.83 7.48
N ILE A 101 16.09 10.69 8.48
CA ILE A 101 17.08 11.79 8.42
C ILE A 101 18.52 11.29 8.21
N GLY A 102 18.78 9.99 8.42
CA GLY A 102 20.07 9.34 8.21
C GLY A 102 20.47 9.12 6.75
N VAL A 103 19.83 9.79 5.78
CA VAL A 103 20.10 9.65 4.33
C VAL A 103 21.58 9.70 3.96
N ALA A 104 22.38 10.52 4.65
CA ALA A 104 23.82 10.62 4.44
C ALA A 104 24.57 9.29 4.67
N LEU A 105 24.07 8.42 5.56
CA LEU A 105 24.65 7.10 5.80
C LEU A 105 24.48 6.17 4.58
N VAL A 106 23.38 6.32 3.85
CA VAL A 106 23.12 5.55 2.63
C VAL A 106 24.08 5.97 1.52
N HIS A 107 24.22 7.28 1.31
CA HIS A 107 25.17 7.81 0.33
C HIS A 107 26.61 7.44 0.67
N ARG A 108 27.03 7.54 1.94
CA ARG A 108 28.36 7.11 2.39
C ARG A 108 28.60 5.61 2.20
N ALA A 109 27.55 4.79 2.24
CA ALA A 109 27.63 3.37 1.95
C ALA A 109 27.69 3.06 0.45
N GLY A 110 27.58 4.06 -0.44
CA GLY A 110 27.68 3.89 -1.88
C GLY A 110 26.37 3.51 -2.57
N PHE A 111 25.22 3.58 -1.89
CA PHE A 111 23.93 3.22 -2.47
C PHE A 111 23.15 4.45 -2.99
N ALA A 112 22.39 4.24 -4.07
CA ALA A 112 21.43 5.23 -4.54
C ALA A 112 20.30 5.40 -3.51
N CYS A 113 19.87 6.62 -3.25
CA CYS A 113 18.87 6.91 -2.23
C CYS A 113 17.87 7.97 -2.69
N HIS A 114 16.59 7.65 -2.53
CA HIS A 114 15.48 8.60 -2.55
C HIS A 114 15.05 8.86 -1.12
N HIS A 115 14.74 10.12 -0.83
CA HIS A 115 14.38 10.52 0.53
C HIS A 115 13.06 11.29 0.53
N VAL A 116 12.14 10.82 1.36
CA VAL A 116 10.90 11.54 1.69
C VAL A 116 11.05 12.04 3.12
N PRO A 117 11.19 13.35 3.37
CA PRO A 117 11.39 13.84 4.72
C PRO A 117 10.28 13.36 5.67
N PRO A 118 10.59 13.04 6.94
CA PRO A 118 9.58 12.69 7.93
C PRO A 118 8.49 13.75 8.03
N ALA A 119 7.25 13.34 8.27
CA ALA A 119 6.10 14.24 8.44
C ALA A 119 6.37 15.36 9.47
N ALA A 120 7.06 15.00 10.55
CA ALA A 120 7.46 15.92 11.62
C ALA A 120 8.33 17.10 11.14
N LEU A 121 9.08 16.95 10.04
CA LEU A 121 9.93 18.02 9.49
C LEU A 121 9.21 18.89 8.46
N LEU A 122 8.12 18.40 7.87
CA LEU A 122 7.39 19.11 6.82
C LEU A 122 6.21 19.94 7.35
N ASN A 123 5.87 19.79 8.65
CA ASN A 123 4.67 20.41 9.25
C ASN A 123 3.39 20.15 8.44
N GLU A 124 3.33 18.98 7.79
CA GLU A 124 2.24 18.58 6.90
C GLU A 124 1.20 17.74 7.64
N SER A 125 -0.04 17.80 7.17
CA SER A 125 -1.07 16.89 7.67
C SER A 125 -0.69 15.42 7.35
N PRO A 126 -1.11 14.44 8.16
CA PRO A 126 -0.85 13.02 7.87
C PRO A 126 -1.34 12.59 6.49
N VAL A 127 -2.45 13.17 6.02
CA VAL A 127 -3.01 12.87 4.68
C VAL A 127 -2.11 13.41 3.58
N ALA A 128 -1.70 14.68 3.66
CA ALA A 128 -0.82 15.30 2.66
C ALA A 128 0.55 14.60 2.60
N TRP A 129 1.11 14.27 3.78
CA TRP A 129 2.36 13.53 3.85
C TRP A 129 2.25 12.13 3.25
N ASN A 130 1.17 11.38 3.56
CA ASN A 130 0.94 10.07 2.96
C ASN A 130 0.85 10.16 1.44
N GLN A 131 0.14 11.15 0.89
CA GLN A 131 0.08 11.37 -0.56
C GLN A 131 1.45 11.63 -1.17
N LEU A 132 2.28 12.47 -0.54
CA LEU A 132 3.65 12.71 -0.97
C LEU A 132 4.48 11.42 -0.95
N PHE A 133 4.43 10.69 0.16
CA PHE A 133 5.16 9.45 0.35
C PHE A 133 4.81 8.40 -0.72
N PHE A 134 3.51 8.21 -0.98
CA PHE A 134 3.06 7.25 -1.99
C PHE A 134 3.40 7.66 -3.41
N ARG A 135 3.31 8.95 -3.76
CA ARG A 135 3.76 9.43 -5.08
C ARG A 135 5.24 9.15 -5.30
N ASN A 136 6.06 9.27 -4.26
CA ASN A 136 7.49 8.95 -4.35
C ASN A 136 7.70 7.44 -4.52
N ILE A 137 6.98 6.60 -3.79
CA ILE A 137 7.01 5.14 -4.01
C ILE A 137 6.69 4.81 -5.47
N ASP A 138 5.60 5.36 -6.01
CA ASP A 138 5.19 5.10 -7.40
C ASP A 138 6.25 5.55 -8.41
N ALA A 139 6.85 6.72 -8.20
CA ALA A 139 7.90 7.23 -9.06
C ALA A 139 9.14 6.34 -9.01
N VAL A 140 9.56 5.89 -7.82
CA VAL A 140 10.72 5.02 -7.63
C VAL A 140 10.49 3.64 -8.25
N LEU A 141 9.30 3.05 -8.07
CA LEU A 141 8.93 1.77 -8.68
C LEU A 141 8.89 1.88 -10.21
N ALA A 142 8.30 2.94 -10.75
CA ALA A 142 8.27 3.16 -12.20
C ALA A 142 9.66 3.36 -12.80
N LEU A 143 10.54 4.06 -12.07
CA LEU A 143 11.91 4.40 -12.51
C LEU A 143 12.85 3.20 -12.47
N HIS A 144 12.89 2.49 -11.33
CA HIS A 144 13.89 1.44 -11.09
C HIS A 144 13.38 0.04 -11.37
N ARG A 145 12.05 -0.15 -11.40
CA ARG A 145 11.37 -1.44 -11.61
C ARG A 145 11.99 -2.59 -10.79
N PRO A 146 12.14 -2.45 -9.46
CA PRO A 146 12.73 -3.49 -8.65
C PRO A 146 11.98 -4.82 -8.79
N GLY A 147 12.70 -5.92 -8.90
CA GLY A 147 12.16 -7.27 -8.78
C GLY A 147 12.01 -7.69 -7.32
N THR A 148 12.76 -7.08 -6.41
CA THR A 148 12.62 -7.33 -4.97
C THR A 148 12.49 -6.03 -4.18
N LEU A 149 11.46 -5.94 -3.34
CA LEU A 149 11.25 -4.88 -2.37
C LEU A 149 11.53 -5.41 -0.96
N VAL A 150 12.55 -4.84 -0.31
CA VAL A 150 12.93 -5.15 1.07
C VAL A 150 12.38 -4.06 1.99
N PHE A 151 11.34 -4.38 2.74
CA PHE A 151 10.70 -3.45 3.66
C PHE A 151 11.22 -3.63 5.10
N ASP A 152 11.54 -2.52 5.76
CA ASP A 152 11.92 -2.52 7.18
C ASP A 152 11.16 -1.40 7.91
N GLY A 153 10.15 -1.77 8.70
CA GLY A 153 9.31 -0.81 9.39
C GLY A 153 8.43 -1.45 10.45
N THR A 154 7.81 -0.62 11.29
CA THR A 154 6.97 -1.06 12.42
C THR A 154 5.58 -1.53 12.02
N ALA A 155 5.00 -0.94 10.98
CA ALA A 155 3.70 -1.34 10.43
C ALA A 155 3.91 -2.23 9.21
N PRO A 156 3.04 -3.23 8.95
CA PRO A 156 3.16 -4.03 7.75
C PRO A 156 3.07 -3.18 6.44
N LEU A 157 4.01 -3.24 5.49
CA LEU A 157 3.80 -2.99 4.06
C LEU A 157 2.46 -3.54 3.52
N SER A 158 1.93 -4.68 3.97
CA SER A 158 0.58 -5.13 3.60
C SER A 158 -0.52 -4.21 4.13
N TRP A 159 -0.32 -3.57 5.28
CA TRP A 159 -1.16 -2.48 5.76
C TRP A 159 -0.99 -1.24 4.87
N VAL A 160 0.24 -0.90 4.49
CA VAL A 160 0.53 0.22 3.57
C VAL A 160 -0.11 -0.01 2.19
N ALA A 161 -0.07 -1.24 1.67
CA ALA A 161 -0.66 -1.65 0.40
C ALA A 161 -2.20 -1.81 0.48
N ALA A 162 -2.73 -2.34 1.57
CA ALA A 162 -4.18 -2.48 1.78
C ALA A 162 -4.88 -1.11 1.90
N HIS A 163 -4.15 -0.08 2.35
CA HIS A 163 -4.68 1.29 2.46
C HIS A 163 -4.30 2.16 1.25
N HIS A 164 -3.51 1.66 0.28
CA HIS A 164 -3.12 2.43 -0.90
C HIS A 164 -2.98 1.57 -2.17
N ALA A 165 -3.89 1.82 -3.13
CA ALA A 165 -4.03 1.08 -4.39
C ALA A 165 -2.77 0.90 -5.25
N PRO A 166 -1.84 1.87 -5.38
CA PRO A 166 -0.67 1.75 -6.25
C PRO A 166 0.30 0.64 -5.87
N LEU A 167 0.60 0.43 -4.58
CA LEU A 167 1.45 -0.68 -4.15
C LEU A 167 0.77 -2.04 -4.37
N CYS A 168 -0.55 -2.10 -4.20
CA CYS A 168 -1.34 -3.29 -4.51
C CYS A 168 -1.29 -3.65 -6.00
N GLN A 169 -1.03 -2.69 -6.90
CA GLN A 169 -0.92 -2.96 -8.33
C GLN A 169 0.40 -3.64 -8.70
N TYR A 170 1.45 -3.46 -7.89
CA TYR A 170 2.78 -4.05 -8.12
C TYR A 170 3.05 -5.28 -7.26
N SER A 171 2.21 -5.57 -6.26
CA SER A 171 2.46 -6.66 -5.30
C SER A 171 2.47 -8.05 -5.92
N LEU A 172 1.84 -8.24 -7.08
CA LEU A 172 1.88 -9.50 -7.84
C LEU A 172 3.14 -9.65 -8.71
N CYS A 173 3.92 -8.58 -8.88
CA CYS A 173 5.06 -8.54 -9.80
C CYS A 173 6.39 -8.26 -9.08
N VAL A 174 6.37 -8.00 -7.77
CA VAL A 174 7.55 -7.64 -6.99
C VAL A 174 7.62 -8.52 -5.76
N ASP A 175 8.72 -9.24 -5.60
CA ASP A 175 8.96 -10.06 -4.42
C ASP A 175 9.07 -9.18 -3.18
N GLN A 176 8.18 -9.37 -2.21
CA GLN A 176 8.21 -8.58 -0.98
C GLN A 176 8.90 -9.36 0.14
N THR A 177 9.99 -8.79 0.63
CA THR A 177 10.79 -9.31 1.74
C THR A 177 10.72 -8.36 2.92
N TRP A 178 10.57 -8.93 4.11
CA TRP A 178 10.25 -8.19 5.31
C TRP A 178 11.31 -8.35 6.38
N LEU A 179 11.87 -7.25 6.86
CA LEU A 179 12.77 -7.25 8.00
C LEU A 179 11.99 -6.79 9.24
N VAL A 180 11.80 -7.67 10.21
CA VAL A 180 11.17 -7.36 11.50
C VAL A 180 12.09 -7.83 12.60
N GLN A 181 12.66 -6.93 13.42
CA GLN A 181 13.46 -7.22 14.63
C GLN A 181 13.99 -8.67 14.74
N GLY A 182 14.98 -9.03 13.92
CA GLY A 182 15.64 -10.36 13.96
C GLY A 182 14.94 -11.49 13.19
N ARG A 183 13.88 -11.22 12.42
CA ARG A 183 13.19 -12.19 11.55
C ARG A 183 12.98 -11.62 10.15
N CYS A 184 13.18 -12.47 9.15
CA CYS A 184 12.89 -12.18 7.76
C CYS A 184 11.72 -13.05 7.27
N ARG A 185 10.77 -12.50 6.51
CA ARG A 185 9.68 -13.26 5.87
C ARG A 185 9.53 -12.81 4.41
N SER A 186 9.44 -13.75 3.46
CA SER A 186 9.13 -13.48 2.05
C SER A 186 7.68 -13.89 1.73
N THR A 187 7.10 -13.28 0.70
CA THR A 187 5.71 -13.53 0.27
C THR A 187 5.57 -14.55 -0.86
N GLU A 188 6.63 -14.92 -1.58
CA GLU A 188 6.64 -16.05 -2.52
C GLU A 188 8.00 -16.80 -2.54
N ALA A 189 7.88 -18.10 -2.81
CA ALA A 189 8.88 -19.16 -3.00
C ALA A 189 10.02 -19.34 -1.96
N GLN A 190 9.88 -20.41 -1.19
CA GLN A 190 10.95 -21.13 -0.51
C GLN A 190 12.10 -21.43 -1.50
N GLY A 191 13.10 -20.56 -1.58
CA GLY A 191 14.24 -20.77 -2.48
C GLY A 191 15.52 -20.02 -2.11
N LEU A 192 15.44 -18.93 -1.33
CA LEU A 192 16.61 -18.13 -0.93
C LEU A 192 17.08 -18.35 0.52
N TYR A 193 16.56 -19.38 1.20
CA TYR A 193 16.93 -19.73 2.58
C TYR A 193 17.58 -21.12 2.71
N ARG A 194 18.55 -21.44 1.85
CA ARG A 194 19.51 -22.53 2.12
C ARG A 194 20.93 -22.06 2.45
N ALA A 195 21.16 -20.76 2.63
CA ALA A 195 22.43 -20.26 3.13
C ALA A 195 22.28 -18.89 3.83
N PHE A 196 21.61 -18.88 4.99
CA PHE A 196 21.74 -17.81 5.98
C PHE A 196 22.00 -18.46 7.34
#